data_AF-A0A3B0Y5A5-F1
#
_entry.id   AF-A0A3B0Y5A5-F1
#
_cell.length_a   1.000
_cell.length_b   1.000
_cell.length_c   1.000
_cell.angle_alpha   90.00
_cell.angle_beta   90.00
_cell.angle_gamma   90.00
#
_symmetry.space_group_name_H-M   'P 1'
#
loop_
_entity.id
_entity.type
_entity.pdbx_description
1 polymer ?
#
loop_
_entity_poly.entity_id
_entity_poly.type
_entity_poly.pdbx_seq_one_letter_code
_entity_poly.pdbx_strand_id
1 'polypeptide(L)'
;FPAQLWDAEIFLQDVYSNFFKIKELPVLITWGAEDFAFQEPERKRFEDIFPKHKTVILENASHFIQEDSASEISKLIRSWHSETFK
;
A
#
# COMPACT_ATOMS: atom_id res chain seq x y z
N PHE A 1 -1.08 1.89 -25.92
CA PHE A 1 -0.49 1.70 -24.57
C PHE A 1 0.97 2.11 -24.65
N PRO A 2 1.52 2.91 -23.71
CA PRO A 2 2.75 3.67 -23.94
C PRO A 2 3.97 2.74 -24.05
N ALA A 3 4.87 2.99 -25.00
CA ALA A 3 6.11 2.22 -25.21
C ALA A 3 6.96 2.13 -23.93
N GLN A 4 6.85 3.14 -23.07
CA GLN A 4 7.55 3.25 -21.79
C GLN A 4 7.25 2.11 -20.81
N LEU A 5 6.08 1.45 -20.91
CA LEU A 5 5.77 0.28 -20.06
C LEU A 5 6.56 -0.96 -20.49
N TRP A 6 6.87 -1.08 -21.78
CA TRP A 6 7.68 -2.18 -22.31
C TRP A 6 9.16 -1.97 -21.97
N ASP A 7 9.65 -0.74 -22.12
CA ASP A 7 11.04 -0.40 -21.77
C ASP A 7 11.33 -0.54 -20.26
N ALA A 8 10.28 -0.48 -19.43
CA ALA A 8 10.39 -0.66 -17.99
C ALA A 8 10.49 -2.13 -17.55
N GLU A 9 10.37 -3.12 -18.45
CA GLU A 9 10.34 -4.55 -18.09
C GLU A 9 11.55 -4.96 -17.23
N ILE A 10 12.76 -4.60 -17.65
CA ILE A 10 14.00 -4.93 -16.92
C ILE A 10 14.00 -4.28 -15.54
N PHE A 11 13.57 -3.02 -15.45
CA PHE A 11 13.48 -2.31 -14.18
C PHE A 11 12.45 -2.96 -13.25
N LEU A 12 11.25 -3.29 -13.75
CA LEU A 12 10.21 -3.94 -12.97
C LEU A 12 10.65 -5.33 -12.50
N GLN A 13 11.34 -6.10 -13.34
CA GLN A 13 11.94 -7.39 -12.95
C GLN A 13 12.97 -7.23 -11.82
N ASP A 14 13.83 -6.21 -11.87
CA ASP A 14 14.76 -5.91 -10.79
C ASP A 14 14.02 -5.55 -9.49
N VAL A 15 13.00 -4.70 -9.57
CA VAL A 15 12.16 -4.37 -8.40
C VAL A 15 11.49 -5.63 -7.84
N TYR A 16 10.87 -6.46 -8.69
CA TYR A 16 10.20 -7.70 -8.30
C TYR A 16 11.14 -8.70 -7.64
N SER A 17 12.32 -8.90 -8.22
CA SER A 17 13.33 -9.81 -7.69
C SER A 17 13.93 -9.34 -6.36
N ASN A 18 13.81 -8.05 -6.01
CA ASN A 18 14.33 -7.49 -4.75
C ASN A 18 13.28 -7.31 -3.63
N PHE A 19 12.00 -7.65 -3.84
CA PHE A 19 10.95 -7.49 -2.80
C PHE A 19 11.23 -8.23 -1.50
N PHE A 20 11.93 -9.37 -1.58
CA PHE A 20 12.27 -10.16 -0.39
C PHE A 20 13.10 -9.37 0.63
N LYS A 21 13.77 -8.29 0.21
CA LYS A 21 14.55 -7.41 1.08
C LYS A 21 13.68 -6.60 2.04
N ILE A 22 12.41 -6.36 1.70
CA ILE A 22 11.49 -5.52 2.47
C ILE A 22 10.26 -6.27 3.00
N LYS A 23 9.98 -7.49 2.53
CA LYS A 23 8.77 -8.25 2.90
C LYS A 23 8.59 -8.43 4.42
N GLU A 24 9.69 -8.50 5.17
CA GLU A 24 9.67 -8.74 6.61
C GLU A 24 9.52 -7.46 7.45
N LEU A 25 9.54 -6.30 6.80
CA LEU A 25 9.31 -5.03 7.47
C LEU A 25 7.84 -4.95 7.92
N PRO A 26 7.56 -4.35 9.09
CA PRO A 26 6.20 -4.01 9.44
C PRO A 26 5.67 -2.95 8.47
N VAL A 27 4.43 -3.13 7.99
CA VAL A 27 3.81 -2.25 7.00
C VAL A 27 2.43 -1.80 7.48
N LEU A 28 2.10 -0.53 7.27
CA LEU A 28 0.75 -0.01 7.39
C LEU A 28 0.16 0.17 5.99
N ILE A 29 -0.95 -0.52 5.69
CA ILE A 29 -1.70 -0.36 4.45
C ILE A 29 -2.96 0.43 4.78
N THR A 30 -3.09 1.64 4.25
CA THR A 30 -4.34 2.44 4.30
C THR A 30 -5.03 2.36 2.96
N TRP A 31 -6.28 1.92 2.91
CA TRP A 31 -6.97 1.58 1.67
C TRP A 31 -8.34 2.24 1.57
N GLY A 32 -8.63 2.95 0.48
CA GLY A 32 -9.95 3.53 0.24
C GLY A 32 -10.96 2.48 -0.19
N ALA A 33 -12.11 2.39 0.49
CA ALA A 33 -13.15 1.44 0.14
C ALA A 33 -13.85 1.78 -1.19
N GLU A 34 -13.84 3.05 -1.58
CA GLU A 34 -14.52 3.58 -2.76
C GLU A 34 -13.55 3.86 -3.93
N ASP A 35 -12.34 3.30 -3.90
CA ASP A 35 -11.36 3.46 -4.98
C ASP A 35 -11.78 2.62 -6.21
N PHE A 36 -11.95 3.30 -7.34
CA PHE A 36 -12.33 2.68 -8.61
C PHE A 36 -11.15 2.12 -9.40
N ALA A 37 -9.92 2.57 -9.11
CA ALA A 37 -8.70 2.19 -9.80
C ALA A 37 -7.97 1.04 -9.07
N PHE A 38 -8.03 1.01 -7.74
CA PHE A 38 -7.40 -0.03 -6.92
C PHE A 38 -8.40 -0.68 -5.98
N GLN A 39 -8.70 -1.97 -6.23
CA GLN A 39 -9.78 -2.68 -5.55
C GLN A 39 -9.24 -3.79 -4.64
N GLU A 40 -10.14 -4.62 -4.12
CA GLU A 40 -9.80 -5.73 -3.24
C GLU A 40 -8.69 -6.66 -3.76
N PRO A 41 -8.63 -7.03 -5.06
CA PRO A 41 -7.58 -7.90 -5.57
C PRO A 41 -6.17 -7.29 -5.43
N GLU A 42 -6.03 -5.99 -5.72
CA GLU A 42 -4.77 -5.28 -5.57
C GLU A 42 -4.38 -5.20 -4.10
N ARG A 43 -5.33 -4.86 -3.20
CA ARG A 43 -5.09 -4.85 -1.76
C ARG A 43 -4.56 -6.19 -1.25
N LYS A 44 -5.24 -7.29 -1.62
CA LYS A 44 -4.84 -8.65 -1.21
C LYS A 44 -3.43 -8.98 -1.68
N ARG A 45 -3.04 -8.55 -2.88
CA ARG A 45 -1.67 -8.72 -3.36
C ARG A 45 -0.64 -8.04 -2.46
N PHE A 46 -0.92 -6.84 -1.95
CA PHE A 46 -0.04 -6.19 -0.97
C PHE A 46 -0.01 -6.94 0.37
N GLU A 47 -1.16 -7.42 0.84
CA GLU A 47 -1.26 -8.21 2.08
C GLU A 47 -0.47 -9.52 2.01
N ASP A 48 -0.50 -10.21 0.87
CA ASP A 48 0.26 -11.42 0.61
C ASP A 48 1.78 -11.16 0.54
N ILE A 49 2.19 -10.00 0.00
CA ILE A 49 3.61 -9.61 -0.09
C ILE A 49 4.18 -9.25 1.29
N PHE A 50 3.39 -8.61 2.15
CA PHE A 50 3.82 -8.09 3.45
C PHE A 50 3.16 -8.85 4.61
N PRO A 51 3.68 -10.01 5.05
CA PRO A 51 3.05 -10.82 6.10
C PRO A 51 2.91 -10.13 7.47
N LYS A 52 3.65 -9.04 7.72
CA LYS A 52 3.56 -8.24 8.96
C LYS A 52 2.80 -6.93 8.76
N HIS A 53 1.83 -6.92 7.85
CA HIS A 53 1.02 -5.75 7.59
C HIS A 53 -0.03 -5.52 8.68
N LYS A 54 -0.42 -4.25 8.84
CA LYS A 54 -1.69 -3.82 9.43
C LYS A 54 -2.47 -3.12 8.33
N THR A 55 -3.61 -3.68 7.92
CA THR A 55 -4.50 -3.04 6.94
C THR A 55 -5.59 -2.27 7.66
N VAL A 56 -5.85 -1.04 7.19
CA VAL A 56 -7.00 -0.23 7.60
C VAL A 56 -7.77 0.18 6.36
N ILE A 57 -9.04 -0.20 6.31
CA ILE A 57 -9.97 0.22 5.28
C ILE A 57 -10.61 1.54 5.70
N LEU A 58 -10.58 2.51 4.80
CA LEU A 58 -11.16 3.84 4.95
C LEU A 58 -12.50 3.84 4.21
N GLU A 59 -13.58 3.66 4.96
CA GLU A 59 -14.93 3.42 4.40
C GLU A 59 -15.43 4.57 3.52
N ASN A 60 -15.05 5.82 3.80
CA ASN A 60 -15.51 7.00 3.07
C ASN A 60 -14.40 7.65 2.24
N ALA A 61 -13.43 6.86 1.76
CA ALA A 61 -12.32 7.35 0.95
C ALA A 61 -12.26 6.63 -0.41
N SER A 62 -12.07 7.42 -1.46
CA SER A 62 -11.87 6.94 -2.83
C SER A 62 -10.38 6.93 -3.17
N HIS A 63 -10.01 7.29 -4.40
CA HIS A 63 -8.65 7.17 -4.90
C HIS A 63 -7.64 8.10 -4.22
N PHE A 64 -8.07 9.31 -3.85
CA PHE A 64 -7.22 10.30 -3.18
C PHE A 64 -7.48 10.27 -1.67
N ILE A 65 -7.16 9.14 -1.03
CA ILE A 65 -7.44 8.88 0.39
C ILE A 65 -6.92 9.98 1.33
N GLN A 66 -5.84 10.67 0.97
CA GLN A 66 -5.27 11.77 1.73
C GLN A 66 -6.12 13.03 1.71
N GLU A 67 -6.96 13.23 0.70
CA GLU A 67 -7.92 14.34 0.62
C GLU A 67 -9.20 13.97 1.40
N ASP A 68 -9.68 12.74 1.22
CA ASP A 68 -10.93 12.27 1.86
C ASP A 68 -10.77 12.01 3.37
N SER A 69 -9.59 11.56 3.81
CA SER A 69 -9.36 11.03 5.16
C SER A 69 -8.04 11.48 5.81
N ALA A 70 -7.57 12.69 5.48
CA ALA A 70 -6.29 13.26 5.93
C ALA A 70 -6.01 13.10 7.44
N SER A 71 -6.99 13.48 8.27
CA SER A 71 -6.87 13.50 9.73
C SER A 71 -6.81 12.08 10.31
N GLU A 72 -7.62 11.18 9.75
CA GLU A 72 -7.64 9.77 10.14
C GLU A 72 -6.32 9.08 9.78
N ILE A 73 -5.86 9.21 8.54
CA ILE A 73 -4.57 8.66 8.09
C ILE A 73 -3.42 9.18 8.97
N SER A 74 -3.39 10.48 9.25
CA SER A 74 -2.35 11.08 10.08
C SER A 74 -2.34 10.50 11.51
N LYS A 75 -3.50 10.23 12.10
CA LYS A 75 -3.62 9.57 13.41
C LYS A 75 -3.18 8.11 13.33
N LEU A 76 -3.62 7.38 12.32
CA LEU A 76 -3.26 5.98 12.09
C LEU A 76 -1.75 5.79 11.99
N ILE A 77 -1.07 6.63 11.19
CA ILE A 77 0.40 6.59 11.04
C ILE A 77 1.09 6.77 12.39
N ARG A 78 0.69 7.79 13.17
CA ARG A 78 1.30 8.08 14.47
C ARG A 78 1.09 6.96 15.48
N SER A 79 -0.13 6.44 15.59
CA SER A 79 -0.44 5.33 16.49
C SER A 79 0.30 4.05 16.09
N TRP A 80 0.24 3.68 14.81
CA TRP A 80 0.93 2.51 14.29
C TRP A 80 2.44 2.57 14.50
N HIS A 81 3.08 3.72 14.24
CA HIS A 81 4.51 3.89 14.47
C HIS A 81 4.87 3.69 15.95
N SER A 82 4.11 4.31 16.86
CA SER A 82 4.31 4.18 18.31
C SER A 82 4.08 2.76 18.82
N GLU A 83 3.13 2.02 18.23
CA GLU A 83 2.86 0.62 18.57
C GLU A 83 3.95 -0.33 18.06
N THR A 84 4.49 -0.04 16.87
CA THR A 84 5.36 -0.97 16.12
C THR A 84 6.83 -0.85 16.50
N PHE A 85 7.32 0.37 16.74
CA PHE A 85 8.75 0.65 16.88
C PHE A 85 9.12 1.17 18.28
N LYS A 86 8.55 0.56 19.33
CA LYS A 86 8.95 0.88 20.71
C LYS A 86 10.39 0.51 21.00
#